data_AF-A0A9P8IFE6-F1
#
_entry.id   AF-A0A9P8IFE6-F1
#
_cell.length_a   1.000
_cell.length_b   1.000
_cell.length_c   1.000
_cell.angle_alpha   90.00
_cell.angle_beta   90.00
_cell.angle_gamma   90.00
#
_symmetry.space_group_name_H-M   'P 1'
#
loop_
_entity.id
_entity.type
_entity.pdbx_description
1 polymer ?
#
loop_
_entity_poly.entity_id
_entity_poly.type
_entity_poly.pdbx_seq_one_letter_code
_entity_poly.pdbx_strand_id
1 'polypeptide(L)'
;MPNPNDYTVGWVCAIRTEYVAARAFLDEKHDPAESVSLNDNNVYTLGNIGKHNVVISVLPDGEYGIAAAASVARDMLNSFPNVRIGLMVGIGGGAPSRKHNIRLGDIVVSTPRDGKGGVFQYDLGKTIQDQRFHTTGFLNQPPILLRAAVTDLAAQYEEEGHQLEDAINTALGRIPRLRKKYKRPDQNTDRLYQSGVVHPLGDDESACAVVCGDSPSNLISRSERKEDEDNPAIHYGLIASANQLIKDALIRDRLAKEKDVLCFEMEAAGLMNHFPCLVIRGICDYSDSHKNKEWQGYAAMTAAAYAKDLLCRIPPSKVEAEKTISDIVSGPSKAG
;
A
#
# COMPACT_ATOMS: atom_id res chain seq x y z
N MET A 1 -24.30 -18.90 -3.05
CA MET A 1 -23.43 -18.59 -4.20
C MET A 1 -23.27 -17.08 -4.26
N PRO A 2 -22.04 -16.56 -4.39
CA PRO A 2 -21.82 -15.12 -4.38
C PRO A 2 -22.20 -14.50 -5.72
N ASN A 3 -23.10 -13.53 -5.72
CA ASN A 3 -23.42 -12.73 -6.90
C ASN A 3 -22.36 -11.62 -7.06
N PRO A 4 -21.70 -11.47 -8.22
CA PRO A 4 -20.71 -10.42 -8.43
C PRO A 4 -21.23 -9.00 -8.18
N ASN A 5 -22.55 -8.78 -8.31
CA ASN A 5 -23.18 -7.50 -8.01
C ASN A 5 -23.26 -7.19 -6.51
N ASP A 6 -22.98 -8.14 -5.64
CA ASP A 6 -23.01 -7.89 -4.19
C ASP A 6 -21.71 -7.24 -3.70
N TYR A 7 -20.66 -7.21 -4.52
CA TYR A 7 -19.33 -6.70 -4.14
C TYR A 7 -19.15 -5.25 -4.55
N THR A 8 -18.89 -4.39 -3.57
CA THR A 8 -18.78 -2.93 -3.76
C THR A 8 -17.38 -2.39 -3.55
N VAL A 9 -16.47 -3.20 -2.99
CA VAL A 9 -15.09 -2.81 -2.68
C VAL A 9 -14.13 -3.71 -3.43
N GLY A 10 -13.27 -3.12 -4.26
CA GLY A 10 -12.17 -3.82 -4.91
C GLY A 10 -10.86 -3.62 -4.17
N TRP A 11 -10.13 -4.70 -3.91
CA TRP A 11 -8.83 -4.67 -3.24
C TRP A 11 -7.78 -5.34 -4.13
N VAL A 12 -6.77 -4.57 -4.56
CA VAL A 12 -5.67 -5.07 -5.38
C VAL A 12 -4.39 -5.21 -4.54
N CYS A 13 -3.73 -6.36 -4.67
CA CYS A 13 -2.42 -6.66 -4.09
C CYS A 13 -1.40 -6.86 -5.22
N ALA A 14 -0.16 -6.43 -5.04
CA ALA A 14 0.92 -6.65 -6.01
C ALA A 14 1.54 -8.05 -5.90
N ILE A 15 1.74 -8.55 -4.69
CA ILE A 15 2.48 -9.81 -4.48
C ILE A 15 1.78 -10.77 -3.52
N ARG A 16 2.20 -12.04 -3.56
CA ARG A 16 1.67 -13.12 -2.69
C ARG A 16 1.69 -12.76 -1.20
N THR A 17 2.73 -12.05 -0.73
CA THR A 17 2.83 -11.67 0.68
C THR A 17 1.67 -10.77 1.11
N GLU A 18 1.35 -9.78 0.29
CA GLU A 18 0.26 -8.83 0.52
C GLU A 18 -1.10 -9.52 0.40
N TYR A 19 -1.26 -10.37 -0.61
CA TYR A 19 -2.49 -11.13 -0.81
C TYR A 19 -2.81 -12.08 0.36
N VAL A 20 -1.78 -12.69 0.96
CA VAL A 20 -1.96 -13.50 2.18
C VAL A 20 -2.41 -12.64 3.35
N ALA A 21 -1.82 -11.45 3.54
CA ALA A 21 -2.22 -10.53 4.59
C ALA A 21 -3.66 -10.05 4.41
N ALA A 22 -4.03 -9.59 3.20
CA ALA A 22 -5.39 -9.17 2.88
C ALA A 22 -6.43 -10.25 3.21
N ARG A 23 -6.16 -11.50 2.82
CA ARG A 23 -7.03 -12.65 3.11
C ARG A 23 -7.11 -12.99 4.61
N ALA A 24 -6.07 -12.72 5.39
CA ALA A 24 -6.06 -12.98 6.84
C ALA A 24 -6.95 -11.99 7.63
N PHE A 25 -7.29 -10.85 7.02
CA PHE A 25 -8.12 -9.80 7.61
C PHE A 25 -9.60 -9.84 7.22
N LEU A 26 -9.99 -10.76 6.31
CA LEU A 26 -11.41 -11.07 6.09
C LEU A 26 -12.04 -11.56 7.40
N ASP A 27 -13.24 -11.05 7.69
CA ASP A 27 -14.08 -11.55 8.78
C ASP A 27 -14.72 -12.89 8.39
N GLU A 28 -15.16 -12.98 7.13
CA GLU A 28 -15.70 -14.19 6.52
C GLU A 28 -15.16 -14.31 5.09
N LYS A 29 -14.85 -15.54 4.68
CA LYS A 29 -14.49 -15.85 3.29
C LYS A 29 -15.69 -16.49 2.61
N HIS A 30 -16.09 -15.95 1.46
CA HIS A 30 -17.16 -16.50 0.63
C HIS A 30 -16.62 -17.60 -0.30
N ASP A 31 -17.53 -18.37 -0.88
CA ASP A 31 -17.21 -19.32 -1.95
C ASP A 31 -16.57 -18.59 -3.15
N PRO A 32 -15.70 -19.27 -3.93
CA PRO A 32 -15.19 -18.70 -5.18
C PRO A 32 -16.32 -18.37 -6.16
N ALA A 33 -16.10 -17.39 -7.04
CA ALA A 33 -16.98 -17.17 -8.18
C ALA A 33 -16.88 -18.36 -9.15
N GLU A 34 -18.03 -18.89 -9.60
CA GLU A 34 -18.07 -19.98 -10.58
C GLU A 34 -17.70 -19.52 -12.00
N SER A 35 -17.96 -18.25 -12.31
CA SER A 35 -17.60 -17.65 -13.58
C SER A 35 -17.13 -16.21 -13.39
N VAL A 36 -16.17 -15.83 -14.21
CA VAL A 36 -15.68 -14.46 -14.40
C VAL A 36 -15.87 -14.10 -15.87
N SER A 37 -15.65 -12.85 -16.25
CA SER A 37 -15.71 -12.43 -17.66
C SER A 37 -14.77 -13.29 -18.52
N LEU A 38 -15.16 -13.56 -19.77
CA LEU A 38 -14.44 -14.48 -20.68
C LEU A 38 -12.96 -14.12 -20.89
N ASN A 39 -12.61 -12.84 -20.78
CA ASN A 39 -11.25 -12.32 -20.98
C ASN A 39 -10.56 -11.91 -19.67
N ASP A 40 -11.12 -12.30 -18.53
CA ASP A 40 -10.55 -12.03 -17.21
C ASP A 40 -9.59 -13.17 -16.81
N ASN A 41 -8.32 -12.83 -16.62
CA ASN A 41 -7.28 -13.78 -16.22
C ASN A 41 -7.04 -13.80 -14.70
N ASN A 42 -7.76 -12.98 -13.94
CA ASN A 42 -7.57 -12.89 -12.50
C ASN A 42 -8.19 -14.08 -11.77
N VAL A 43 -7.62 -14.36 -10.60
CA VAL A 43 -8.23 -15.22 -9.59
C VAL A 43 -8.61 -14.37 -8.40
N TYR A 44 -9.83 -14.53 -7.92
CA TYR A 44 -10.38 -13.71 -6.84
C TYR A 44 -10.52 -14.46 -5.52
N THR A 45 -10.29 -13.75 -4.42
CA THR A 45 -10.85 -14.12 -3.12
C THR A 45 -11.98 -13.17 -2.80
N LEU A 46 -13.12 -13.75 -2.41
CA LEU A 46 -14.32 -13.03 -2.03
C LEU A 46 -14.55 -13.17 -0.52
N GLY A 47 -15.07 -12.13 0.11
CA GLY A 47 -15.41 -12.18 1.53
C GLY A 47 -15.89 -10.85 2.08
N ASN A 48 -15.98 -10.78 3.40
CA ASN A 48 -16.46 -9.61 4.14
C ASN A 48 -15.38 -8.98 5.00
N ILE A 49 -15.41 -7.65 5.05
CA ILE A 49 -14.70 -6.85 6.06
C ILE A 49 -15.72 -5.89 6.67
N GLY A 50 -16.01 -6.07 7.96
CA GLY A 50 -17.09 -5.38 8.63
C GLY A 50 -18.42 -5.64 7.92
N LYS A 51 -18.99 -4.58 7.33
CA LYS A 51 -20.27 -4.63 6.60
C LYS A 51 -20.11 -4.55 5.08
N HIS A 52 -18.89 -4.67 4.57
CA HIS A 52 -18.58 -4.54 3.15
C HIS A 52 -18.19 -5.87 2.53
N ASN A 53 -18.80 -6.19 1.40
CA ASN A 53 -18.38 -7.29 0.54
C ASN A 53 -17.18 -6.84 -0.31
N VAL A 54 -16.05 -7.53 -0.14
CA VAL A 54 -14.77 -7.20 -0.76
C VAL A 54 -14.37 -8.27 -1.78
N VAL A 55 -13.99 -7.82 -2.98
CA VAL A 55 -13.32 -8.65 -3.97
C VAL A 55 -11.82 -8.35 -3.97
N ILE A 56 -11.01 -9.36 -3.67
CA ILE A 56 -9.55 -9.25 -3.57
C ILE A 56 -8.91 -9.95 -4.76
N SER A 57 -7.98 -9.28 -5.44
CA SER A 57 -7.14 -9.88 -6.46
C SER A 57 -5.66 -9.60 -6.20
N VAL A 58 -4.80 -10.38 -6.87
CA VAL A 58 -3.35 -10.24 -6.84
C VAL A 58 -2.83 -10.28 -8.27
N LEU A 59 -1.76 -9.54 -8.55
CA LEU A 59 -1.09 -9.60 -9.84
C LEU A 59 -0.58 -11.03 -10.13
N PRO A 60 -0.51 -11.43 -11.41
CA PRO A 60 0.04 -12.73 -11.81
C PRO A 60 1.44 -12.97 -11.26
N ASP A 61 1.76 -14.23 -10.94
CA ASP A 61 3.07 -14.58 -10.40
C ASP A 61 4.19 -14.24 -11.38
N GLY A 62 5.22 -13.54 -10.90
CA GLY A 62 6.31 -13.02 -11.74
C GLY A 62 6.03 -11.67 -12.40
N GLU A 63 4.82 -11.13 -12.28
CA GLU A 63 4.48 -9.78 -12.75
C GLU A 63 4.39 -8.79 -11.59
N TYR A 64 4.80 -7.55 -11.86
CA TYR A 64 4.68 -6.40 -10.97
C TYR A 64 4.74 -5.13 -11.81
N GLY A 65 4.42 -4.00 -11.19
CA GLY A 65 4.45 -2.72 -11.86
C GLY A 65 3.09 -2.22 -12.37
N ILE A 66 3.14 -1.05 -12.97
CA ILE A 66 1.99 -0.21 -13.34
C ILE A 66 1.04 -0.94 -14.32
N ALA A 67 1.60 -1.61 -15.34
CA ALA A 67 0.80 -2.23 -16.40
C ALA A 67 0.01 -3.45 -15.91
N ALA A 68 0.65 -4.32 -15.13
CA ALA A 68 0.02 -5.49 -14.54
C ALA A 68 -1.11 -5.08 -13.59
N ALA A 69 -0.87 -4.08 -12.73
CA ALA A 69 -1.88 -3.53 -11.83
C ALA A 69 -3.10 -2.98 -12.59
N ALA A 70 -2.87 -2.20 -13.64
CA ALA A 70 -3.94 -1.66 -14.48
C ALA A 70 -4.76 -2.79 -15.16
N SER A 71 -4.10 -3.86 -15.61
CA SER A 71 -4.79 -5.01 -16.21
C SER A 71 -5.69 -5.73 -15.21
N VAL A 72 -5.15 -6.05 -14.03
CA VAL A 72 -5.89 -6.70 -12.94
C VAL A 72 -7.10 -5.88 -12.54
N ALA A 73 -6.94 -4.58 -12.34
CA ALA A 73 -8.04 -3.70 -11.96
C ALA A 73 -9.12 -3.63 -13.05
N ARG A 74 -8.74 -3.49 -14.32
CA ARG A 74 -9.70 -3.46 -15.44
C ARG A 74 -10.50 -4.77 -15.51
N ASP A 75 -9.82 -5.91 -15.39
CA ASP A 75 -10.48 -7.21 -15.49
C ASP A 75 -11.40 -7.46 -14.28
N MET A 76 -11.02 -6.99 -13.08
CA MET A 76 -11.90 -6.95 -11.89
C MET A 76 -13.19 -6.19 -12.14
N LEU A 77 -13.13 -5.01 -12.74
CA LEU A 77 -14.32 -4.20 -13.03
C LEU A 77 -15.24 -4.85 -14.06
N ASN A 78 -14.70 -5.65 -14.97
CA ASN A 78 -15.49 -6.41 -15.94
C ASN A 78 -16.26 -7.56 -15.27
N SER A 79 -15.64 -8.23 -14.29
CA SER A 79 -16.25 -9.36 -13.59
C SER A 79 -17.11 -8.94 -12.39
N PHE A 80 -16.80 -7.81 -11.77
CA PHE A 80 -17.49 -7.25 -10.59
C PHE A 80 -17.96 -5.82 -10.89
N PRO A 81 -19.03 -5.65 -11.68
CA PRO A 81 -19.46 -4.35 -12.18
C PRO A 81 -19.99 -3.40 -11.08
N ASN A 82 -20.35 -3.93 -9.90
CA ASN A 82 -20.83 -3.12 -8.78
C ASN A 82 -19.71 -2.61 -7.86
N VAL A 83 -18.42 -2.78 -8.21
CA VAL A 83 -17.32 -2.16 -7.45
C VAL A 83 -17.41 -0.63 -7.59
N ARG A 84 -17.42 0.06 -6.45
CA ARG A 84 -17.61 1.52 -6.36
C ARG A 84 -16.40 2.23 -5.76
N ILE A 85 -15.66 1.57 -4.88
CA ILE A 85 -14.40 2.08 -4.31
C ILE A 85 -13.28 1.05 -4.46
N GLY A 86 -12.07 1.54 -4.69
CA GLY A 86 -10.87 0.72 -4.79
C GLY A 86 -9.90 0.91 -3.62
N LEU A 87 -9.14 -0.12 -3.29
CA LEU A 87 -7.98 -0.07 -2.43
C LEU A 87 -6.78 -0.74 -3.13
N MET A 88 -5.61 -0.10 -3.06
CA MET A 88 -4.33 -0.73 -3.37
C MET A 88 -3.57 -0.86 -2.07
N VAL A 89 -3.51 -2.08 -1.53
CA VAL A 89 -2.92 -2.33 -0.21
C VAL A 89 -1.75 -3.28 -0.37
N GLY A 90 -0.60 -2.88 0.17
CA GLY A 90 0.60 -3.68 0.05
C GLY A 90 1.74 -3.16 0.88
N ILE A 91 2.96 -3.54 0.49
CA ILE A 91 4.19 -3.06 1.08
C ILE A 91 4.82 -1.98 0.20
N GLY A 92 5.66 -1.16 0.81
CA GLY A 92 6.47 -0.16 0.13
C GLY A 92 7.75 0.12 0.90
N GLY A 93 8.65 0.86 0.27
CA GLY A 93 9.86 1.35 0.92
C GLY A 93 9.63 2.75 1.51
N GLY A 94 10.06 2.97 2.74
CA GLY A 94 9.87 4.23 3.45
C GLY A 94 10.91 5.27 3.06
N ALA A 95 10.57 6.55 3.24
CA ALA A 95 11.45 7.69 3.05
C ALA A 95 11.60 8.50 4.36
N PRO A 96 12.38 8.00 5.34
CA PRO A 96 12.54 8.70 6.61
C PRO A 96 13.17 10.07 6.41
N SER A 97 12.70 11.05 7.19
CA SER A 97 13.26 12.40 7.22
C SER A 97 13.18 12.98 8.63
N ARG A 98 13.74 14.17 8.83
CA ARG A 98 13.61 14.87 10.12
C ARG A 98 12.15 15.19 10.48
N LYS A 99 11.29 15.38 9.47
CA LYS A 99 9.87 15.68 9.64
C LYS A 99 9.04 14.40 9.82
N HIS A 100 9.47 13.32 9.17
CA HIS A 100 8.75 12.04 9.14
C HIS A 100 9.66 10.92 9.63
N ASN A 101 9.53 10.56 10.90
CA ASN A 101 10.28 9.46 11.52
C ASN A 101 9.66 8.10 11.15
N ILE A 102 9.69 7.77 9.85
CA ILE A 102 9.15 6.54 9.29
C ILE A 102 10.03 5.37 9.73
N ARG A 103 9.38 4.31 10.21
CA ARG A 103 10.01 3.07 10.68
C ARG A 103 9.51 1.86 9.92
N LEU A 104 10.24 0.74 10.00
CA LEU A 104 9.73 -0.52 9.46
C LEU A 104 8.47 -0.94 10.23
N GLY A 105 7.46 -1.44 9.51
CA GLY A 105 6.14 -1.76 10.05
C GLY A 105 5.15 -0.59 10.07
N ASP A 106 5.62 0.67 9.97
CA ASP A 106 4.74 1.83 9.82
C ASP A 106 3.87 1.75 8.58
N ILE A 107 2.80 2.55 8.55
CA ILE A 107 1.87 2.62 7.44
C ILE A 107 1.96 4.01 6.81
N VAL A 108 2.02 4.07 5.48
CA VAL A 108 1.86 5.29 4.70
C VAL A 108 0.56 5.21 3.91
N VAL A 109 -0.28 6.23 4.06
CA VAL A 109 -1.58 6.35 3.39
C VAL A 109 -1.52 7.51 2.40
N SER A 110 -1.86 7.24 1.13
CA SER A 110 -1.84 8.26 0.08
C SER A 110 -2.89 9.33 0.34
N THR A 111 -2.47 10.53 0.73
CA THR A 111 -3.38 11.66 0.98
C THR A 111 -3.00 12.87 0.14
N PRO A 112 -3.98 13.57 -0.47
CA PRO A 112 -3.68 14.77 -1.25
C PRO A 112 -3.14 15.90 -0.37
N ARG A 113 -1.99 16.48 -0.76
CA ARG A 113 -1.37 17.65 -0.12
C ARG A 113 -0.61 18.47 -1.16
N ASP A 114 -0.51 19.79 -0.95
CA ASP A 114 0.36 20.70 -1.73
C ASP A 114 0.23 20.56 -3.26
N GLY A 115 -1.00 20.42 -3.76
CA GLY A 115 -1.29 20.28 -5.19
C GLY A 115 -0.98 18.90 -5.78
N LYS A 116 -0.73 17.88 -4.94
CA LYS A 116 -0.56 16.48 -5.35
C LYS A 116 -1.77 15.65 -4.95
N GLY A 117 -2.14 14.67 -5.78
CA GLY A 117 -3.26 13.76 -5.54
C GLY A 117 -3.02 12.68 -4.48
N GLY A 118 -1.86 12.66 -3.82
CA GLY A 118 -1.46 11.62 -2.86
C GLY A 118 -0.60 10.51 -3.47
N VAL A 119 -0.59 10.39 -4.80
CA VAL A 119 0.36 9.56 -5.55
C VAL A 119 1.08 10.41 -6.60
N PHE A 120 2.37 10.16 -6.79
CA PHE A 120 3.21 10.85 -7.76
C PHE A 120 4.00 9.84 -8.59
N GLN A 121 3.75 9.79 -9.90
CA GLN A 121 4.57 8.98 -10.80
C GLN A 121 5.87 9.71 -11.15
N TYR A 122 7.00 9.22 -10.66
CA TYR A 122 8.29 9.93 -10.78
C TYR A 122 9.12 9.52 -12.00
N ASP A 123 8.74 8.45 -12.70
CA ASP A 123 9.40 7.97 -13.93
C ASP A 123 8.66 8.36 -15.22
N LEU A 124 7.55 9.10 -15.13
CA LEU A 124 6.78 9.59 -16.29
C LEU A 124 7.08 11.06 -16.57
N GLY A 125 7.73 11.32 -17.70
CA GLY A 125 8.26 12.64 -17.98
C GLY A 125 9.18 12.68 -19.19
N LYS A 126 9.95 13.76 -19.28
CA LYS A 126 10.88 14.04 -20.37
C LYS A 126 12.31 14.02 -19.87
N THR A 127 13.17 13.33 -20.61
CA THR A 127 14.63 13.49 -20.52
C THR A 127 15.04 14.55 -21.53
N ILE A 128 15.67 15.64 -21.05
CA ILE A 128 16.14 16.75 -21.87
C ILE A 128 17.66 16.80 -21.73
N GLN A 129 18.37 17.00 -22.84
CA GLN A 129 19.82 17.06 -22.85
C GLN A 129 20.33 18.07 -21.80
N ASP A 130 21.29 17.62 -20.99
CA ASP A 130 21.94 18.39 -19.91
C ASP A 130 20.98 18.93 -18.82
N GLN A 131 19.79 18.33 -18.67
CA GLN A 131 18.81 18.70 -17.64
C GLN A 131 18.38 17.51 -16.78
N ARG A 132 17.83 17.82 -15.60
CA ARG A 132 17.18 16.81 -14.76
C ARG A 132 15.91 16.30 -15.45
N PHE A 133 15.53 15.05 -15.14
CA PHE A 133 14.27 14.48 -15.59
C PHE A 133 13.10 15.37 -15.19
N HIS A 134 12.27 15.75 -16.16
CA HIS A 134 11.12 16.61 -15.94
C HIS A 134 9.87 15.75 -15.93
N THR A 135 9.29 15.55 -14.74
CA THR A 135 8.03 14.82 -14.60
C THR A 135 6.87 15.60 -15.21
N THR A 136 6.06 14.93 -16.04
CA THR A 136 4.93 15.57 -16.75
C THR A 136 3.58 14.93 -16.44
N GLY A 137 3.58 13.82 -15.70
CA GLY A 137 2.37 13.08 -15.36
C GLY A 137 1.49 13.78 -14.32
N PHE A 138 0.19 13.48 -14.39
CA PHE A 138 -0.79 13.82 -13.36
C PHE A 138 -1.58 12.56 -13.00
N LEU A 139 -1.77 12.36 -11.69
CA LEU A 139 -2.57 11.28 -11.14
C LEU A 139 -3.69 11.90 -10.30
N ASN A 140 -4.88 11.33 -10.44
CA ASN A 140 -6.04 11.71 -9.64
C ASN A 140 -5.81 11.46 -8.14
N GLN A 141 -6.68 12.06 -7.34
CA GLN A 141 -6.76 11.84 -5.91
C GLN A 141 -7.73 10.71 -5.55
N PRO A 142 -7.58 10.08 -4.37
CA PRO A 142 -8.57 9.13 -3.86
C PRO A 142 -9.99 9.74 -3.79
N PRO A 143 -11.04 8.92 -3.98
CA PRO A 143 -12.44 9.32 -3.81
C PRO A 143 -12.70 10.11 -2.53
N ILE A 144 -13.64 11.06 -2.57
CA ILE A 144 -13.99 11.90 -1.42
C ILE A 144 -14.39 11.04 -0.21
N LEU A 145 -15.16 9.97 -0.43
CA LEU A 145 -15.56 9.04 0.62
C LEU A 145 -14.37 8.44 1.36
N LEU A 146 -13.35 7.94 0.64
CA LEU A 146 -12.15 7.37 1.23
C LEU A 146 -11.35 8.44 2.00
N ARG A 147 -11.26 9.66 1.48
CA ARG A 147 -10.56 10.77 2.17
C ARG A 147 -11.25 11.23 3.44
N ALA A 148 -12.59 11.25 3.44
CA ALA A 148 -13.38 11.52 4.63
C ALA A 148 -13.16 10.43 5.70
N ALA A 149 -13.19 9.15 5.28
CA ALA A 149 -12.92 8.03 6.17
C ALA A 149 -11.50 8.05 6.74
N VAL A 150 -10.49 8.43 5.94
CA VAL A 150 -9.11 8.62 6.43
C VAL A 150 -9.04 9.71 7.49
N THR A 151 -9.75 10.83 7.30
CA THR A 151 -9.76 11.94 8.28
C THR A 151 -10.40 11.52 9.59
N ASP A 152 -11.55 10.84 9.50
CA ASP A 152 -12.29 10.31 10.65
C ASP A 152 -11.48 9.25 11.42
N LEU A 153 -10.85 8.31 10.71
CA LEU A 153 -9.99 7.30 11.33
C LEU A 153 -8.74 7.92 11.97
N ALA A 154 -8.12 8.90 11.31
CA ALA A 154 -6.96 9.60 11.85
C ALA A 154 -7.31 10.34 13.16
N ALA A 155 -8.46 11.01 13.22
CA ALA A 155 -8.95 11.66 14.44
C ALA A 155 -9.21 10.65 15.56
N GLN A 156 -9.81 9.50 15.23
CA GLN A 156 -10.03 8.42 16.21
C GLN A 156 -8.70 7.90 16.78
N TYR A 157 -7.70 7.62 15.92
CA TYR A 157 -6.39 7.17 16.39
C TYR A 157 -5.65 8.24 17.20
N GLU A 158 -5.80 9.52 16.87
CA GLU A 158 -5.21 10.61 17.66
C GLU A 158 -5.83 10.71 19.06
N GLU A 159 -7.14 10.46 19.18
CA GLU A 159 -7.86 10.53 20.46
C GLU A 159 -7.70 9.27 21.32
N GLU A 160 -7.77 8.09 20.71
CA GLU A 160 -7.93 6.80 21.41
C GLU A 160 -6.72 5.86 21.23
N GLY A 161 -5.80 6.18 20.32
CA GLY A 161 -4.81 5.23 19.79
C GLY A 161 -5.45 4.22 18.84
N HIS A 162 -4.65 3.25 18.37
CA HIS A 162 -5.14 2.18 17.49
C HIS A 162 -4.89 0.77 18.07
N GLN A 163 -5.61 -0.23 17.55
CA GLN A 163 -5.46 -1.64 17.95
C GLN A 163 -4.84 -2.52 16.86
N LEU A 164 -4.01 -1.94 15.98
CA LEU A 164 -3.43 -2.65 14.84
C LEU A 164 -2.62 -3.88 15.27
N GLU A 165 -1.77 -3.77 16.29
CA GLU A 165 -0.97 -4.90 16.79
C GLU A 165 -1.86 -6.04 17.33
N ASP A 166 -2.93 -5.71 18.05
CA ASP A 166 -3.89 -6.69 18.57
C ASP A 166 -4.68 -7.37 17.44
N ALA A 167 -5.08 -6.60 16.42
CA ALA A 167 -5.74 -7.13 15.23
C ALA A 167 -4.84 -8.10 14.46
N ILE A 168 -3.54 -7.78 14.33
CA ILE A 168 -2.53 -8.65 13.73
C ILE A 168 -2.36 -9.92 14.57
N ASN A 169 -2.18 -9.80 15.89
CA ASN A 169 -2.03 -10.95 16.78
C ASN A 169 -3.26 -11.86 16.77
N THR A 170 -4.46 -11.28 16.68
CA THR A 170 -5.71 -12.00 16.49
C THR A 170 -5.70 -12.79 15.17
N ALA A 171 -5.35 -12.15 14.05
CA ALA A 171 -5.25 -12.81 12.75
C ALA A 171 -4.21 -13.96 12.76
N LEU A 172 -3.05 -13.75 13.38
CA LEU A 172 -2.00 -14.76 13.56
C LEU A 172 -2.39 -15.88 14.54
N GLY A 173 -3.32 -15.60 15.47
CA GLY A 173 -3.96 -16.60 16.33
C GLY A 173 -4.88 -17.52 15.55
N ARG A 174 -5.71 -16.96 14.67
CA ARG A 174 -6.61 -17.71 13.78
C ARG A 174 -5.87 -18.56 12.76
N ILE A 175 -4.71 -18.11 12.28
CA ILE A 175 -3.91 -18.80 11.25
C ILE A 175 -2.46 -19.00 11.72
N PRO A 176 -2.17 -19.98 12.61
CA PRO A 176 -0.86 -20.15 13.23
C PRO A 176 0.31 -20.30 12.25
N ARG A 177 0.07 -20.84 11.05
CA ARG A 177 1.09 -20.99 9.99
C ARG A 177 1.68 -19.64 9.54
N LEU A 178 0.93 -18.55 9.66
CA LEU A 178 1.41 -17.21 9.28
C LEU A 178 2.45 -16.65 10.26
N ARG A 179 2.45 -17.08 11.53
CA ARG A 179 3.38 -16.57 12.57
C ARG A 179 4.85 -16.65 12.17
N LYS A 180 5.23 -17.63 11.34
CA LYS A 180 6.62 -17.78 10.88
C LYS A 180 7.12 -16.60 10.05
N LYS A 181 6.24 -15.98 9.24
CA LYS A 181 6.61 -14.92 8.28
C LYS A 181 5.98 -13.55 8.59
N TYR A 182 4.84 -13.52 9.25
CA TYR A 182 3.99 -12.32 9.37
C TYR A 182 3.93 -11.73 10.78
N LYS A 183 4.61 -12.34 11.76
CA LYS A 183 4.76 -11.73 13.09
C LYS A 183 5.67 -10.49 13.00
N ARG A 184 5.51 -9.56 13.94
CA ARG A 184 6.44 -8.45 14.12
C ARG A 184 7.88 -8.97 14.31
N PRO A 185 8.85 -8.54 13.48
CA PRO A 185 10.26 -8.83 13.70
C PRO A 185 10.78 -8.16 14.97
N ASP A 186 11.99 -8.53 15.40
CA ASP A 186 12.63 -7.86 16.54
C ASP A 186 12.92 -6.39 16.19
N GLN A 187 12.68 -5.48 17.13
CA GLN A 187 12.88 -4.05 16.94
C GLN A 187 14.33 -3.70 16.58
N ASN A 188 15.31 -4.51 16.97
CA ASN A 188 16.73 -4.33 16.62
C ASN A 188 17.04 -4.54 15.13
N THR A 189 16.12 -5.14 14.38
CA THR A 189 16.22 -5.35 12.92
C THR A 189 15.71 -4.15 12.12
N ASP A 190 15.09 -3.17 12.78
CA ASP A 190 14.75 -1.87 12.21
C ASP A 190 15.98 -0.94 12.18
N ARG A 191 16.74 -1.04 11.09
CA ARG A 191 18.04 -0.38 10.93
C ARG A 191 18.00 0.62 9.78
N LEU A 192 18.15 1.91 10.10
CA LEU A 192 18.29 2.97 9.11
C LEU A 192 19.77 3.33 8.97
N TYR A 193 20.35 2.99 7.83
CA TYR A 193 21.73 3.32 7.50
C TYR A 193 21.86 4.77 7.00
N GLN A 194 23.04 5.35 7.21
CA GLN A 194 23.42 6.61 6.58
C GLN A 194 23.38 6.48 5.06
N SER A 195 22.94 7.52 4.35
CA SER A 195 22.70 7.47 2.90
C SER A 195 23.95 7.15 2.06
N GLY A 196 25.15 7.38 2.61
CA GLY A 196 26.43 7.06 1.99
C GLY A 196 26.92 5.63 2.22
N VAL A 197 26.28 4.86 3.11
CA VAL A 197 26.58 3.44 3.32
C VAL A 197 25.79 2.65 2.29
N VAL A 198 26.50 1.96 1.39
CA VAL A 198 25.89 1.20 0.30
C VAL A 198 26.10 -0.28 0.56
N HIS A 199 25.01 -1.03 0.59
CA HIS A 199 25.06 -2.49 0.65
C HIS A 199 25.63 -3.04 -0.67
N PRO A 200 26.63 -3.94 -0.62
CA PRO A 200 27.20 -4.55 -1.81
C PRO A 200 26.16 -5.19 -2.73
N LEU A 201 26.33 -4.98 -4.03
CA LEU A 201 25.44 -5.53 -5.06
C LEU A 201 25.54 -7.06 -5.11
N GLY A 202 24.39 -7.73 -5.21
CA GLY A 202 24.31 -9.18 -5.38
C GLY A 202 24.27 -9.99 -4.09
N ASP A 203 24.42 -9.36 -2.93
CA ASP A 203 24.32 -10.00 -1.62
C ASP A 203 23.00 -9.64 -0.91
N ASP A 204 21.86 -10.00 -1.53
CA ASP A 204 20.51 -9.77 -0.96
C ASP A 204 20.14 -10.86 0.09
N GLU A 205 21.08 -11.73 0.48
CA GLU A 205 20.88 -12.82 1.46
C GLU A 205 21.63 -12.63 2.77
N SER A 206 22.82 -12.01 2.75
CA SER A 206 23.54 -11.72 3.98
C SER A 206 22.85 -10.64 4.81
N ALA A 207 22.95 -10.75 6.13
CA ALA A 207 22.39 -9.74 7.03
C ALA A 207 23.17 -8.43 6.89
N CYS A 208 22.47 -7.31 6.68
CA CYS A 208 23.09 -5.98 6.54
C CYS A 208 24.01 -5.63 7.71
N ALA A 209 23.68 -6.08 8.92
CA ALA A 209 24.51 -5.91 10.11
C ALA A 209 25.92 -6.50 9.97
N VAL A 210 26.04 -7.64 9.30
CA VAL A 210 27.32 -8.34 9.07
C VAL A 210 28.13 -7.62 8.00
N VAL A 211 27.48 -7.22 6.90
CA VAL A 211 28.16 -6.67 5.72
C VAL A 211 28.49 -5.19 5.87
N CYS A 212 27.53 -4.41 6.38
CA CYS A 212 27.63 -2.95 6.48
C CYS A 212 28.00 -2.48 7.89
N GLY A 213 28.06 -3.41 8.85
CA GLY A 213 28.43 -3.15 10.23
C GLY A 213 27.33 -2.52 11.07
N ASP A 214 27.54 -2.60 12.39
CA ASP A 214 26.62 -2.11 13.43
C ASP A 214 27.17 -0.89 14.17
N SER A 215 28.25 -0.30 13.65
CA SER A 215 28.84 0.89 14.24
C SER A 215 27.82 2.04 14.26
N PRO A 216 27.71 2.79 15.37
CA PRO A 216 26.88 4.00 15.44
C PRO A 216 27.20 5.03 14.34
N SER A 217 28.40 5.00 13.75
CA SER A 217 28.79 5.86 12.63
C SER A 217 28.04 5.55 11.32
N ASN A 218 27.57 4.32 11.14
CA ASN A 218 26.95 3.84 9.90
C ASN A 218 25.43 3.94 9.94
N LEU A 219 24.86 4.14 11.13
CA LEU A 219 23.42 4.18 11.36
C LEU A 219 22.97 5.61 11.69
N ILE A 220 21.70 5.88 11.41
CA ILE A 220 21.01 7.06 11.91
C ILE A 220 20.46 6.71 13.30
N SER A 221 20.96 7.40 14.33
CA SER A 221 20.43 7.26 15.69
C SER A 221 19.00 7.82 15.75
N ARG A 222 18.08 7.01 16.28
CA ARG A 222 16.67 7.36 16.47
C ARG A 222 16.27 6.94 17.88
N SER A 223 15.61 7.83 18.61
CA SER A 223 15.06 7.50 19.93
C SER A 223 14.00 6.40 19.81
N GLU A 224 13.76 5.65 20.87
CA GLU A 224 12.58 4.78 20.93
C GLU A 224 11.31 5.63 20.85
N ARG A 225 10.24 5.02 20.33
CA ARG A 225 8.90 5.63 20.42
C ARG A 225 8.48 5.63 21.88
N LYS A 226 7.90 6.74 22.32
CA LYS A 226 7.35 6.87 23.66
C LYS A 226 6.04 6.09 23.79
N GLU A 227 5.58 5.91 25.03
CA GLU A 227 4.31 5.22 25.32
C GLU A 227 3.08 5.97 24.78
N ASP A 228 3.18 7.29 24.62
CA ASP A 228 2.14 8.14 24.03
C ASP A 228 2.21 8.21 22.50
N GLU A 229 3.14 7.49 21.87
CA GLU A 229 3.25 7.40 20.41
C GLU A 229 2.75 6.04 19.89
N ASP A 230 1.87 6.09 18.89
CA ASP A 230 1.41 4.91 18.17
C ASP A 230 2.57 4.14 17.52
N ASN A 231 2.50 2.81 17.61
CA ASN A 231 3.53 1.92 17.09
C ASN A 231 2.92 0.58 16.60
N PRO A 232 2.70 0.39 15.30
CA PRO A 232 3.23 1.17 14.16
C PRO A 232 2.62 2.56 13.99
N ALA A 233 3.38 3.56 13.54
CA ALA A 233 2.83 4.89 13.27
C ALA A 233 2.18 4.95 11.89
N ILE A 234 1.19 5.83 11.73
CA ILE A 234 0.53 6.11 10.45
C ILE A 234 0.97 7.47 9.93
N HIS A 235 1.43 7.50 8.67
CA HIS A 235 1.87 8.70 8.00
C HIS A 235 0.96 9.01 6.81
N TYR A 236 0.47 10.25 6.74
CA TYR A 236 -0.48 10.69 5.72
C TYR A 236 0.18 11.65 4.74
N GLY A 237 0.49 11.19 3.52
CA GLY A 237 1.13 12.06 2.53
C GLY A 237 1.37 11.42 1.18
N LEU A 238 2.47 11.84 0.53
CA LEU A 238 2.75 11.51 -0.86
C LEU A 238 3.46 10.17 -1.01
N ILE A 239 2.90 9.30 -1.86
CA ILE A 239 3.52 8.05 -2.29
C ILE A 239 4.08 8.21 -3.70
N ALA A 240 5.35 7.88 -3.89
CA ALA A 240 6.03 7.90 -5.18
C ALA A 240 5.93 6.54 -5.87
N SER A 241 5.43 6.53 -7.11
CA SER A 241 5.15 5.33 -7.90
C SER A 241 6.00 5.29 -9.18
N ALA A 242 6.52 4.13 -9.56
CA ALA A 242 7.23 3.93 -10.83
C ALA A 242 7.39 2.44 -11.18
N ASN A 243 7.81 2.12 -12.40
CA ASN A 243 8.18 0.75 -12.76
C ASN A 243 9.58 0.32 -12.27
N GLN A 244 10.29 1.20 -11.57
CA GLN A 244 11.65 0.95 -11.09
C GLN A 244 11.67 0.86 -9.56
N LEU A 245 12.18 -0.25 -9.04
CA LEU A 245 12.42 -0.40 -7.60
C LEU A 245 13.55 0.55 -7.15
N ILE A 246 13.28 1.40 -6.17
CA ILE A 246 14.31 2.25 -5.57
C ILE A 246 15.22 1.42 -4.66
N LYS A 247 16.51 1.40 -4.98
CA LYS A 247 17.60 0.95 -4.09
C LYS A 247 18.67 2.03 -3.90
N ASP A 248 18.27 3.30 -3.86
CA ASP A 248 19.17 4.45 -3.86
C ASP A 248 18.73 5.48 -2.82
N ALA A 249 19.47 5.53 -1.71
CA ALA A 249 19.23 6.44 -0.61
C ALA A 249 19.33 7.92 -1.02
N LEU A 250 20.19 8.27 -1.98
CA LEU A 250 20.37 9.66 -2.42
C LEU A 250 19.18 10.13 -3.25
N ILE A 251 18.67 9.27 -4.14
CA ILE A 251 17.44 9.55 -4.88
C ILE A 251 16.24 9.65 -3.93
N ARG A 252 16.13 8.70 -3.00
CA ARG A 252 15.10 8.72 -1.94
C ARG A 252 15.12 10.03 -1.17
N ASP A 253 16.27 10.40 -0.59
CA ASP A 253 16.42 11.58 0.24
C ASP A 253 16.15 12.87 -0.56
N ARG A 254 16.59 12.92 -1.82
CA ARG A 254 16.28 14.05 -2.71
C ARG A 254 14.78 14.17 -2.95
N LEU A 255 14.07 13.09 -3.26
CA LEU A 255 12.63 13.13 -3.52
C LEU A 255 11.83 13.40 -2.25
N ALA A 256 12.25 12.86 -1.10
CA ALA A 256 11.68 13.20 0.21
C ALA A 256 11.84 14.71 0.48
N LYS A 257 13.01 15.28 0.22
CA LYS A 257 13.27 16.72 0.44
C LYS A 257 12.55 17.63 -0.55
N GLU A 258 12.57 17.30 -1.84
CA GLU A 258 12.05 18.15 -2.92
C GLU A 258 10.53 18.05 -3.09
N LYS A 259 9.92 16.93 -2.67
CA LYS A 259 8.51 16.61 -2.94
C LYS A 259 7.73 16.11 -1.72
N ASP A 260 8.35 16.01 -0.54
CA ASP A 260 7.73 15.45 0.67
C ASP A 260 7.21 14.01 0.47
N VAL A 261 7.94 13.22 -0.34
CA VAL A 261 7.65 11.79 -0.54
C VAL A 261 7.91 11.02 0.74
N LEU A 262 6.97 10.17 1.13
CA LEU A 262 7.01 9.35 2.35
C LEU A 262 7.25 7.86 2.05
N CYS A 263 6.84 7.39 0.88
CA CYS A 263 6.88 5.99 0.50
C CYS A 263 7.15 5.84 -1.00
N PHE A 264 7.84 4.76 -1.38
CA PHE A 264 8.04 4.31 -2.74
C PHE A 264 7.38 2.94 -2.97
N GLU A 265 6.68 2.80 -4.09
CA GLU A 265 6.04 1.56 -4.54
C GLU A 265 5.95 1.54 -6.08
N MET A 266 5.39 0.47 -6.66
CA MET A 266 5.54 0.22 -8.10
C MET A 266 4.25 0.10 -8.92
N GLU A 267 3.06 0.17 -8.30
CA GLU A 267 1.81 -0.19 -8.98
C GLU A 267 0.83 0.98 -9.11
N ALA A 268 0.72 1.82 -8.08
CA ALA A 268 -0.42 2.71 -7.90
C ALA A 268 -0.64 3.70 -9.04
N ALA A 269 0.42 4.16 -9.71
CA ALA A 269 0.31 5.05 -10.87
C ALA A 269 -0.56 4.45 -12.00
N GLY A 270 -0.63 3.13 -12.13
CA GLY A 270 -1.47 2.45 -13.12
C GLY A 270 -2.95 2.44 -12.75
N LEU A 271 -3.27 2.68 -11.47
CA LEU A 271 -4.62 2.59 -10.93
C LEU A 271 -5.28 3.95 -10.82
N MET A 272 -4.59 4.97 -10.30
CA MET A 272 -5.23 6.21 -9.81
C MET A 272 -6.20 6.89 -10.80
N ASN A 273 -5.95 6.78 -12.11
CA ASN A 273 -6.79 7.41 -13.14
C ASN A 273 -7.92 6.50 -13.70
N HIS A 274 -7.86 5.19 -13.48
CA HIS A 274 -8.77 4.20 -14.07
C HIS A 274 -9.43 3.28 -13.04
N PHE A 275 -8.99 3.35 -11.79
CA PHE A 275 -9.50 2.61 -10.66
C PHE A 275 -9.35 3.53 -9.44
N PRO A 276 -10.33 4.42 -9.19
CA PRO A 276 -10.26 5.38 -8.09
C PRO A 276 -10.07 4.66 -6.76
N CYS A 277 -8.85 4.73 -6.23
CA CYS A 277 -8.47 3.98 -5.05
C CYS A 277 -7.70 4.81 -4.03
N LEU A 278 -7.70 4.33 -2.79
CA LEU A 278 -6.74 4.74 -1.78
C LEU A 278 -5.56 3.76 -1.77
N VAL A 279 -4.34 4.27 -1.69
CA VAL A 279 -3.12 3.47 -1.59
C VAL A 279 -2.66 3.43 -0.14
N ILE A 280 -2.43 2.23 0.38
CA ILE A 280 -2.01 1.97 1.76
C ILE A 280 -0.78 1.07 1.70
N ARG A 281 0.35 1.56 2.19
CA ARG A 281 1.63 0.84 2.14
C ARG A 281 2.20 0.64 3.53
N GLY A 282 2.40 -0.61 3.91
CA GLY A 282 3.21 -0.97 5.07
C GLY A 282 4.69 -0.90 4.72
N ILE A 283 5.51 -0.29 5.56
CA ILE A 283 6.91 -0.04 5.26
C ILE A 283 7.76 -1.27 5.57
N CYS A 284 8.38 -1.86 4.54
CA CYS A 284 9.19 -3.07 4.68
C CYS A 284 10.70 -2.85 4.50
N ASP A 285 11.11 -1.75 3.90
CA ASP A 285 12.50 -1.33 3.75
C ASP A 285 12.57 0.21 3.68
N TYR A 286 13.76 0.76 3.49
CA TYR A 286 13.98 2.21 3.42
C TYR A 286 14.28 2.73 2.03
N SER A 287 13.87 2.06 0.95
CA SER A 287 14.15 2.51 -0.42
C SER A 287 15.63 2.85 -0.63
N ASP A 288 16.51 2.02 -0.09
CA ASP A 288 17.94 2.09 -0.28
C ASP A 288 18.50 0.70 -0.61
N SER A 289 19.82 0.56 -0.58
CA SER A 289 20.48 -0.70 -0.89
C SER A 289 20.20 -1.81 0.15
N HIS A 290 19.73 -1.48 1.35
CA HIS A 290 19.52 -2.41 2.47
C HIS A 290 18.10 -2.98 2.45
N LYS A 291 17.84 -3.89 1.51
CA LYS A 291 16.56 -4.61 1.47
C LYS A 291 16.33 -5.37 2.77
N ASN A 292 15.08 -5.35 3.25
CA ASN A 292 14.70 -6.11 4.42
C ASN A 292 13.51 -7.04 4.13
N LYS A 293 13.82 -8.29 3.78
CA LYS A 293 12.80 -9.32 3.49
C LYS A 293 12.05 -9.79 4.73
N GLU A 294 12.65 -9.63 5.92
CA GLU A 294 12.07 -10.08 7.20
C GLU A 294 10.81 -9.26 7.53
N TRP A 295 10.82 -7.96 7.24
CA TRP A 295 9.71 -7.06 7.57
C TRP A 295 8.54 -7.11 6.60
N GLN A 296 8.70 -7.68 5.40
CA GLN A 296 7.64 -7.71 4.37
C GLN A 296 6.34 -8.34 4.86
N GLY A 297 6.42 -9.42 5.65
CA GLY A 297 5.23 -10.08 6.17
C GLY A 297 4.48 -9.19 7.15
N TYR A 298 5.16 -8.66 8.16
CA TYR A 298 4.53 -7.79 9.16
C TYR A 298 4.03 -6.47 8.55
N ALA A 299 4.81 -5.84 7.66
CA ALA A 299 4.39 -4.64 6.94
C ALA A 299 3.11 -4.88 6.11
N ALA A 300 2.98 -6.04 5.45
CA ALA A 300 1.75 -6.39 4.76
C ALA A 300 0.56 -6.54 5.74
N MET A 301 0.80 -7.07 6.94
CA MET A 301 -0.24 -7.19 7.97
C MET A 301 -0.67 -5.83 8.51
N THR A 302 0.25 -4.88 8.75
CA THR A 302 -0.10 -3.55 9.26
C THR A 302 -0.91 -2.77 8.22
N ALA A 303 -0.53 -2.83 6.95
CA ALA A 303 -1.30 -2.23 5.86
C ALA A 303 -2.72 -2.83 5.73
N ALA A 304 -2.84 -4.16 5.82
CA ALA A 304 -4.13 -4.84 5.75
C ALA A 304 -5.02 -4.59 6.98
N ALA A 305 -4.43 -4.49 8.17
CA ALA A 305 -5.12 -4.11 9.40
C ALA A 305 -5.71 -2.70 9.29
N TYR A 306 -4.90 -1.73 8.83
CA TYR A 306 -5.36 -0.36 8.62
C TYR A 306 -6.48 -0.28 7.58
N ALA A 307 -6.35 -1.02 6.46
CA ALA A 307 -7.39 -1.08 5.45
C ALA A 307 -8.72 -1.63 5.99
N LYS A 308 -8.67 -2.60 6.91
CA LYS A 308 -9.85 -3.10 7.62
C LYS A 308 -10.49 -2.02 8.49
N ASP A 309 -9.71 -1.35 9.33
CA ASP A 309 -10.23 -0.30 10.20
C ASP A 309 -10.86 0.83 9.38
N LEU A 310 -10.23 1.22 8.27
CA LEU A 310 -10.77 2.21 7.34
C LEU A 310 -12.13 1.81 6.78
N LEU A 311 -12.29 0.57 6.32
CA LEU A 311 -13.57 0.08 5.80
C LEU A 311 -14.65 0.05 6.89
N CYS A 312 -14.28 -0.28 8.13
CA CYS A 312 -15.20 -0.25 9.28
C CYS A 312 -15.71 1.16 9.62
N ARG A 313 -14.98 2.22 9.24
CA ARG A 313 -15.44 3.62 9.39
C ARG A 313 -16.46 4.04 8.33
N ILE A 314 -16.54 3.32 7.20
CA ILE A 314 -17.40 3.69 6.08
C ILE A 314 -18.77 3.01 6.20
N PRO A 315 -19.89 3.76 6.25
CA PRO A 315 -21.21 3.15 6.20
C PRO A 315 -21.47 2.52 4.81
N PRO A 316 -22.04 1.30 4.72
CA PRO A 316 -22.36 0.67 3.42
C PRO A 316 -23.20 1.54 2.49
N SER A 317 -24.19 2.26 3.04
CA SER A 317 -25.05 3.17 2.27
C SER A 317 -24.30 4.31 1.59
N LYS A 318 -23.13 4.71 2.11
CA LYS A 318 -22.27 5.71 1.46
C LYS A 318 -21.52 5.11 0.28
N VAL A 319 -21.08 3.85 0.37
CA VAL A 319 -20.46 3.15 -0.75
C VAL A 319 -21.48 2.89 -1.85
N GLU A 320 -22.68 2.44 -1.50
CA GLU A 320 -23.78 2.21 -2.46
C GLU A 320 -24.19 3.48 -3.21
N ALA A 321 -24.06 4.66 -2.58
CA ALA A 321 -24.36 5.95 -3.19
C ALA A 321 -23.27 6.47 -4.15
N GLU A 322 -22.04 5.97 -4.05
CA GLU A 322 -20.97 6.29 -5.01
C GLU A 322 -21.31 5.70 -6.38
N LYS A 323 -20.82 6.26 -7.47
CA LYS A 323 -20.97 5.62 -8.79
C LYS A 323 -20.11 4.36 -8.86
N THR A 324 -20.49 3.41 -9.72
CA THR A 324 -19.59 2.28 -10.02
C THR A 324 -18.33 2.83 -10.69
N ILE A 325 -17.19 2.17 -10.45
CA ILE A 325 -15.95 2.60 -11.09
C ILE A 325 -16.07 2.48 -12.62
N SER A 326 -16.76 1.46 -13.12
CA SER A 326 -17.05 1.29 -14.53
C SER A 326 -17.76 2.52 -15.12
N ASP A 327 -18.75 3.10 -14.43
CA ASP A 327 -19.43 4.33 -14.87
C ASP A 327 -18.52 5.57 -14.83
N ILE A 328 -17.60 5.63 -13.87
CA ILE A 328 -16.64 6.75 -13.75
C ILE A 328 -15.67 6.73 -14.93
N VAL A 329 -15.17 5.55 -15.32
CA VAL A 329 -14.14 5.37 -16.35
C VAL A 329 -14.72 5.45 -17.76
N SER A 330 -15.92 4.93 -17.99
CA SER A 330 -16.57 4.94 -19.31
C SER A 330 -17.17 6.30 -19.71
N GLY A 331 -17.27 7.25 -18.76
CA GLY A 331 -17.87 8.56 -18.99
C GLY A 331 -19.40 8.50 -19.11
N PRO A 332 -20.11 9.65 -19.15
CA PRO A 332 -21.56 9.64 -19.32
C PRO A 332 -21.91 8.99 -20.67
N SER A 333 -22.67 7.89 -20.61
CA SER A 333 -23.32 7.30 -21.77
C SER A 333 -24.11 8.41 -22.45
N LYS A 334 -23.77 8.73 -23.71
CA LYS A 334 -24.64 9.58 -24.52
C LYS A 334 -25.96 8.84 -24.65
N ALA A 335 -26.99 9.28 -23.91
CA ALA A 335 -28.35 8.87 -24.17
C ALA A 335 -28.67 9.27 -25.62
N GLY A 336 -28.80 8.26 -26.49
CA GLY A 336 -29.28 8.42 -27.86
C GLY A 336 -30.78 8.47 -27.92
#